data_AF-A0A3B9PRY7-F1
#
_entry.id   AF-A0A3B9PRY7-F1
#
_cell.length_a   1.000
_cell.length_b   1.000
_cell.length_c   1.000
_cell.angle_alpha   90.00
_cell.angle_beta   90.00
_cell.angle_gamma   90.00
#
_symmetry.space_group_name_H-M   'P 1'
#
loop_
_entity.id
_entity.type
_entity.pdbx_description
1 polymer ?
#
loop_
_entity_poly.entity_id
_entity_poly.type
_entity_poly.pdbx_seq_one_letter_code
_entity_poly.pdbx_strand_id
1 'polypeptide(L)'
;MKQDQKKDDLYEKLLKYLDGNLEKQERLEIEKQLKSNRDARDLLSSIAEQAVLVADAGRVIEARNTTSKNEVQSFPNVLFWKWAFGGMAAIILLMITLLFTMKSEEAKSPQFLAKVIHTEGKARINGKKDITSGDKLFPGDQLSISSGLIELAYIESGVHVLGTAPLNLKMNSSKRVNLLEGQIKLVVPPQGIGFVVKTPEREITDLGTSFVVKASKAGSRVLVLDGQVAVKSEDDSKDQLMIEGDLAKFGRDGQVDWKSHSVHPEISELHTPPLPPNEASLHGKILGFKNSTDTTRLKRNSDVIAKQLLPLVQSGFQDRSCLEELTQGNPLRYSGILGSYKTFPTRAGLVPYAEEFGWMVWYHGQVIPPNSGRYRFWGYADNHLLVSINGKPVFEGSRRDSPFKELGIARSDHPSYPCLNAMAGFASGAWFEAGKDALQIDIVFGEIMNHETSGILLVEKEGTNYKETHWGQPKWSLFLTEPPTEDEFAELVVLRKQMEDKLLGSFSIRENASWKVVTPKDL
;
A
#
# COMPACT_ATOMS: atom_id res chain seq x y z
N MET A 1 -16.15 13.77 -35.04
CA MET A 1 -17.43 13.08 -35.34
C MET A 1 -17.33 11.56 -35.33
N LYS A 2 -16.73 10.86 -36.31
CA LYS A 2 -16.69 9.37 -36.30
C LYS A 2 -15.87 8.75 -35.16
N GLN A 3 -14.86 9.46 -34.64
CA GLN A 3 -13.99 8.97 -33.56
C GLN A 3 -14.61 9.21 -32.18
N ASP A 4 -15.30 10.33 -32.00
CA ASP A 4 -16.03 10.65 -30.76
C ASP A 4 -17.22 9.70 -30.57
N GLN A 5 -17.98 9.44 -31.64
CA GLN A 5 -19.13 8.54 -31.58
C GLN A 5 -18.75 7.08 -31.30
N LYS A 6 -17.53 6.67 -31.68
CA LYS A 6 -16.99 5.33 -31.37
C LYS A 6 -16.50 5.24 -29.92
N LYS A 7 -16.09 6.36 -29.32
CA LYS A 7 -15.69 6.45 -27.92
C LYS A 7 -16.92 6.43 -27.01
N ASP A 8 -17.98 7.14 -27.40
CA ASP A 8 -19.26 7.17 -26.67
C ASP A 8 -19.97 5.79 -26.70
N ASP A 9 -19.97 5.09 -27.84
CA ASP A 9 -20.51 3.72 -27.94
C ASP A 9 -19.74 2.71 -27.06
N LEU A 10 -18.41 2.83 -26.99
CA LEU A 10 -17.60 2.01 -26.09
C LEU A 10 -17.88 2.33 -24.62
N TYR A 11 -18.07 3.60 -24.28
CA TYR A 11 -18.39 4.04 -22.93
C TYR A 11 -19.72 3.45 -22.45
N GLU A 12 -20.78 3.53 -23.25
CA GLU A 12 -22.09 2.94 -22.90
C GLU A 12 -22.04 1.41 -22.75
N LYS A 13 -21.29 0.72 -23.61
CA LYS A 13 -21.12 -0.73 -23.52
C LYS A 13 -20.35 -1.14 -22.26
N LEU A 14 -19.35 -0.36 -21.85
CA LEU A 14 -18.60 -0.61 -20.61
C LEU A 14 -19.45 -0.34 -19.35
N LEU A 15 -20.35 0.65 -19.37
CA LEU A 15 -21.33 0.86 -18.30
C LEU A 15 -22.28 -0.35 -18.17
N LYS A 16 -22.87 -0.80 -19.28
CA LYS A 16 -23.73 -1.99 -19.28
C LYS A 16 -22.99 -3.26 -18.86
N TYR A 17 -21.71 -3.36 -19.20
CA TYR A 17 -20.84 -4.45 -18.76
C TYR A 17 -20.64 -4.45 -17.24
N LEU A 18 -20.44 -3.28 -16.61
CA LEU A 18 -20.34 -3.14 -15.15
C LEU A 18 -21.66 -3.42 -14.43
N ASP A 19 -22.78 -2.97 -15.00
CA ASP A 19 -24.12 -3.21 -14.46
C ASP A 19 -24.61 -4.66 -14.65
N GLY A 20 -23.86 -5.48 -15.40
CA GLY A 20 -24.20 -6.87 -15.70
C GLY A 20 -25.35 -7.03 -16.71
N ASN A 21 -25.73 -5.96 -17.41
CA ASN A 21 -26.88 -5.88 -18.30
C ASN A 21 -26.48 -5.97 -19.80
N LEU A 22 -25.57 -6.88 -20.14
CA LEU A 22 -25.18 -7.17 -21.53
C LEU A 22 -25.63 -8.54 -21.99
N GLU A 23 -26.00 -8.64 -23.27
CA GLU A 23 -26.25 -9.91 -23.91
C GLU A 23 -24.96 -10.74 -24.05
N LYS A 24 -25.09 -12.07 -24.06
CA LYS A 24 -23.94 -13.00 -24.01
C LYS A 24 -22.93 -12.80 -25.14
N GLN A 25 -23.38 -12.42 -26.34
CA GLN A 25 -22.50 -12.17 -27.49
C GLN A 25 -21.75 -10.84 -27.35
N GLU A 26 -22.42 -9.76 -26.94
CA GLU A 26 -21.80 -8.45 -26.72
C GLU A 26 -20.78 -8.48 -25.59
N ARG A 27 -21.07 -9.24 -24.52
CA ARG A 27 -20.14 -9.45 -23.41
C ARG A 27 -18.83 -10.10 -23.87
N LEU A 28 -18.90 -11.13 -24.72
CA LEU A 28 -17.72 -11.81 -25.26
C LEU A 28 -16.88 -10.87 -26.14
N GLU A 29 -17.53 -9.97 -26.88
CA GLU A 29 -16.85 -8.99 -27.72
C GLU A 29 -16.13 -7.93 -26.89
N ILE A 30 -16.78 -7.40 -25.84
CA ILE A 30 -16.17 -6.49 -24.87
C ILE A 30 -15.03 -7.15 -24.10
N GLU A 31 -15.20 -8.39 -23.60
CA GLU A 31 -14.12 -9.11 -22.91
C GLU A 31 -12.91 -9.37 -23.82
N LYS A 32 -13.14 -9.65 -25.11
CA LYS A 32 -12.07 -9.77 -26.10
C LYS A 32 -11.35 -8.43 -26.30
N GLN A 33 -12.11 -7.35 -26.43
CA GLN A 33 -11.56 -6.00 -26.58
C GLN A 33 -10.75 -5.56 -25.35
N LEU A 34 -11.24 -5.85 -24.14
CA LEU A 34 -10.56 -5.58 -22.86
C LEU A 34 -9.26 -6.39 -22.72
N LYS A 35 -9.15 -7.59 -23.31
CA LYS A 35 -7.90 -8.36 -23.31
C LYS A 35 -6.84 -7.75 -24.24
N SER A 36 -7.23 -7.28 -25.41
CA SER A 36 -6.30 -6.80 -26.43
C SER A 36 -6.00 -5.29 -26.40
N ASN A 37 -6.85 -4.48 -25.77
CA ASN A 37 -6.75 -3.02 -25.82
C ASN A 37 -6.56 -2.43 -24.40
N ARG A 38 -5.42 -1.76 -24.19
CA ARG A 38 -5.09 -1.11 -22.92
C ARG A 38 -6.00 0.09 -22.63
N ASP A 39 -6.26 0.94 -23.62
CA ASP A 39 -7.11 2.14 -23.46
C ASP A 39 -8.54 1.76 -23.06
N ALA A 40 -9.04 0.61 -23.51
CA ALA A 40 -10.34 0.09 -23.09
C ALA A 40 -10.35 -0.37 -21.62
N ARG A 41 -9.23 -0.89 -21.10
CA ARG A 41 -9.10 -1.25 -19.67
C ARG A 41 -8.96 -0.02 -18.80
N ASP A 42 -8.18 0.95 -19.25
CA ASP A 42 -7.98 2.22 -18.53
C ASP A 42 -9.31 2.99 -18.46
N LEU A 43 -10.10 2.99 -19.55
CA LEU A 43 -11.46 3.56 -19.56
C LEU A 43 -12.42 2.80 -18.64
N LEU A 44 -12.40 1.47 -18.63
CA LEU A 44 -13.22 0.67 -17.72
C LEU A 44 -12.88 0.95 -16.24
N SER A 45 -11.59 1.08 -15.89
CA SER A 45 -11.14 1.45 -14.54
C SER A 45 -11.68 2.83 -14.15
N SER A 46 -11.54 3.81 -15.04
CA SER A 46 -12.02 5.17 -14.81
C SER A 46 -13.55 5.24 -14.61
N ILE A 47 -14.33 4.48 -15.38
CA ILE A 47 -15.80 4.39 -15.21
C ILE A 47 -16.14 3.74 -13.87
N ALA A 48 -15.47 2.66 -13.50
CA ALA A 48 -15.70 1.97 -12.24
C ALA A 48 -15.36 2.87 -11.02
N GLU A 49 -14.27 3.63 -11.09
CA GLU A 49 -13.89 4.62 -10.07
C GLU A 49 -14.94 5.73 -9.93
N GLN A 50 -15.47 6.25 -11.04
CA GLN A 50 -16.55 7.25 -11.02
C GLN A 50 -17.85 6.68 -10.43
N ALA A 51 -18.19 5.43 -10.74
CA ALA A 51 -19.38 4.78 -10.18
C ALA A 51 -19.27 4.62 -8.65
N VAL A 52 -18.07 4.32 -8.14
CA VAL A 52 -17.80 4.26 -6.69
C VAL A 52 -17.97 5.65 -6.05
N LEU A 53 -17.42 6.71 -6.66
CA LEU A 53 -17.55 8.08 -6.17
C LEU A 53 -19.02 8.57 -6.12
N VAL A 54 -19.83 8.22 -7.12
CA VAL A 54 -21.27 8.56 -7.14
C VAL A 54 -22.04 7.78 -6.08
N ALA A 55 -21.71 6.50 -5.87
CA ALA A 55 -22.30 5.69 -4.81
C ALA A 55 -21.97 6.24 -3.42
N ASP A 56 -20.75 6.73 -3.21
CA ASP A 56 -20.34 7.38 -1.95
C ASP A 56 -21.03 8.74 -1.76
N ALA A 57 -21.21 9.53 -2.83
CA ALA A 57 -21.98 10.78 -2.77
C ALA A 57 -23.47 10.52 -2.43
N GLY A 58 -24.06 9.45 -2.96
CA GLY A 58 -25.43 9.03 -2.63
C GLY A 58 -25.60 8.64 -1.15
N ARG A 59 -24.61 7.93 -0.59
CA ARG A 59 -24.57 7.58 0.85
C ARG A 59 -24.42 8.80 1.75
N VAL A 60 -23.68 9.82 1.31
CA VAL A 60 -23.56 11.09 2.04
C VAL A 60 -24.86 11.91 2.01
N ILE A 61 -25.66 11.80 0.94
CA ILE A 61 -26.99 12.43 0.85
C ILE A 61 -28.03 11.70 1.70
N GLU A 62 -28.03 10.36 1.71
CA GLU A 62 -28.89 9.57 2.61
C GLU A 62 -28.54 9.77 4.09
N ALA A 63 -27.25 9.92 4.43
CA ALA A 63 -26.80 10.22 5.78
C ALA A 63 -27.17 11.64 6.25
N ARG A 64 -27.49 12.56 5.33
CA ARG A 64 -27.91 13.94 5.65
C ARG A 64 -29.41 14.09 5.88
N ASN A 65 -30.22 13.16 5.36
CA ASN A 65 -31.69 13.25 5.41
C ASN A 65 -32.33 12.55 6.63
N THR A 66 -31.57 11.89 7.49
CA THR A 66 -32.10 11.17 8.67
C THR A 66 -32.18 12.01 9.94
N THR A 67 -32.02 13.33 9.89
CA THR A 67 -32.16 14.20 11.08
C THR A 67 -32.93 15.50 10.78
N SER A 68 -34.27 15.44 10.71
CA SER A 68 -35.17 16.54 11.11
C SER A 68 -36.62 16.06 11.30
N LYS A 69 -37.33 16.68 12.26
CA LYS A 69 -38.56 16.25 12.95
C LYS A 69 -39.89 16.46 12.18
N ASN A 70 -40.87 15.63 12.57
CA ASN A 70 -42.35 15.72 12.58
C ASN A 70 -43.05 17.04 12.20
N GLU A 71 -44.16 16.97 11.42
CA GLU A 71 -45.58 17.06 11.88
C GLU A 71 -46.64 16.97 10.73
N VAL A 72 -47.66 16.13 10.98
CA VAL A 72 -49.13 16.16 10.70
C VAL A 72 -49.72 16.88 9.46
N GLN A 73 -50.58 16.19 8.67
CA GLN A 73 -51.99 16.57 8.38
C GLN A 73 -52.81 15.51 7.58
N SER A 74 -54.08 15.34 7.98
CA SER A 74 -55.14 14.47 7.44
C SER A 74 -55.94 15.14 6.30
N PHE A 75 -56.49 14.40 5.33
CA PHE A 75 -57.91 13.97 5.13
C PHE A 75 -58.11 13.63 3.62
N PRO A 76 -59.27 13.15 3.10
CA PRO A 76 -60.11 12.00 3.46
C PRO A 76 -60.44 11.08 2.23
N ASN A 77 -61.27 10.07 2.48
CA ASN A 77 -61.81 9.01 1.60
C ASN A 77 -62.28 9.40 0.18
N VAL A 78 -62.03 8.51 -0.78
CA VAL A 78 -63.03 8.13 -1.80
C VAL A 78 -63.09 6.60 -1.98
N LEU A 79 -64.34 6.16 -2.01
CA LEU A 79 -64.89 4.80 -2.02
C LEU A 79 -65.06 4.31 -3.48
N PHE A 80 -65.30 2.99 -3.65
CA PHE A 80 -65.54 2.19 -4.89
C PHE A 80 -64.27 1.59 -5.52
N TRP A 81 -64.11 0.26 -5.66
CA TRP A 81 -65.08 -0.73 -6.11
C TRP A 81 -64.76 -2.11 -5.49
N LYS A 82 -65.74 -2.74 -4.82
CA LYS A 82 -65.66 -4.16 -4.43
C LYS A 82 -66.37 -5.01 -5.49
N TRP A 83 -65.86 -6.25 -5.59
CA TRP A 83 -66.42 -7.45 -6.22
C TRP A 83 -66.08 -7.71 -7.68
N ALA A 84 -64.92 -8.35 -7.90
CA ALA A 84 -64.81 -9.53 -8.77
C ALA A 84 -63.39 -10.12 -8.75
N PHE A 85 -62.94 -10.78 -7.66
CA PHE A 85 -61.81 -11.73 -7.74
C PHE A 85 -61.85 -12.78 -6.61
N GLY A 86 -62.84 -13.67 -6.64
CA GLY A 86 -62.90 -14.82 -5.73
C GLY A 86 -62.23 -16.10 -6.27
N GLY A 87 -61.92 -16.17 -7.58
CA GLY A 87 -61.48 -17.42 -8.22
C GLY A 87 -60.00 -17.51 -8.61
N MET A 88 -59.26 -16.40 -8.59
CA MET A 88 -57.90 -16.35 -9.16
C MET A 88 -56.78 -16.50 -8.12
N ALA A 89 -57.05 -16.14 -6.86
CA ALA A 89 -56.05 -16.19 -5.80
C ALA A 89 -55.63 -17.62 -5.43
N ALA A 90 -56.55 -18.59 -5.46
CA ALA A 90 -56.27 -19.97 -5.10
C ALA A 90 -55.38 -20.68 -6.13
N ILE A 91 -55.56 -20.39 -7.42
CA ILE A 91 -54.75 -20.98 -8.51
C ILE A 91 -53.34 -20.36 -8.53
N ILE A 92 -53.23 -19.05 -8.26
CA ILE A 92 -51.95 -18.36 -8.12
C ILE A 92 -51.20 -18.86 -6.88
N LEU A 93 -51.87 -19.04 -5.74
CA LEU A 93 -51.24 -19.61 -4.53
C LEU A 93 -50.77 -21.04 -4.74
N LEU A 94 -51.54 -21.87 -5.45
CA LEU A 94 -51.17 -23.26 -5.74
C LEU A 94 -50.02 -23.34 -6.75
N MET A 95 -50.01 -22.49 -7.78
CA MET A 95 -48.89 -22.36 -8.74
C MET A 95 -47.62 -21.83 -8.06
N ILE A 96 -47.75 -20.86 -7.15
CA ILE A 96 -46.63 -20.34 -6.36
C ILE A 96 -46.10 -21.43 -5.42
N THR A 97 -46.96 -22.20 -4.74
CA THR A 97 -46.49 -23.32 -3.90
C THR A 97 -45.86 -24.45 -4.72
N LEU A 98 -46.36 -24.74 -5.92
CA LEU A 98 -45.71 -25.71 -6.84
C LEU A 98 -44.36 -25.18 -7.36
N LEU A 99 -44.25 -23.89 -7.69
CA LEU A 99 -43.02 -23.24 -8.12
C LEU A 99 -41.99 -23.11 -6.98
N PHE A 100 -42.42 -22.94 -5.73
CA PHE A 100 -41.54 -22.91 -4.56
C PHE A 100 -41.12 -24.31 -4.08
N THR A 101 -41.92 -25.36 -4.33
CA THR A 101 -41.55 -26.75 -4.01
C THR A 101 -40.71 -27.42 -5.10
N MET A 102 -40.77 -26.92 -6.35
CA MET A 102 -39.87 -27.30 -7.44
C MET A 102 -38.73 -26.30 -7.66
N LYS A 103 -38.22 -25.69 -6.58
CA LYS A 103 -36.91 -25.05 -6.63
C LYS A 103 -35.87 -26.17 -6.70
N SER A 104 -35.55 -26.56 -7.93
CA SER A 104 -34.40 -27.39 -8.28
C SER A 104 -33.22 -26.96 -7.39
N GLU A 105 -32.69 -27.89 -6.61
CA GLU A 105 -31.32 -27.79 -6.13
C GLU A 105 -30.44 -27.77 -7.39
N GLU A 106 -30.22 -26.58 -7.94
CA GLU A 106 -29.01 -26.34 -8.72
C GLU A 106 -27.88 -26.72 -7.77
N ALA A 107 -27.30 -27.89 -8.01
CA ALA A 107 -26.07 -28.31 -7.37
C ALA A 107 -25.05 -27.21 -7.66
N LYS A 108 -24.92 -26.25 -6.73
CA LYS A 108 -23.95 -25.16 -6.82
C LYS A 108 -22.60 -25.84 -7.01
N SER A 109 -22.07 -25.75 -8.23
CA SER A 109 -20.71 -26.19 -8.54
C SER A 109 -19.79 -25.66 -7.44
N PRO A 110 -18.90 -26.48 -6.85
CA PRO A 110 -18.14 -26.08 -5.68
C PRO A 110 -17.42 -24.77 -5.98
N GLN A 111 -17.84 -23.72 -5.30
CA GLN A 111 -17.32 -22.38 -5.52
C GLN A 111 -15.94 -22.34 -4.87
N PHE A 112 -14.91 -22.18 -5.69
CA PHE A 112 -13.55 -22.02 -5.20
C PHE A 112 -13.41 -20.64 -4.54
N LEU A 113 -12.62 -20.59 -3.45
CA LEU A 113 -12.47 -19.41 -2.61
C LEU A 113 -11.44 -18.43 -3.18
N ALA A 114 -10.31 -18.97 -3.65
CA ALA A 114 -9.16 -18.18 -4.08
C ALA A 114 -8.49 -18.80 -5.30
N LYS A 115 -7.74 -17.96 -6.03
CA LYS A 115 -6.80 -18.39 -7.08
C LYS A 115 -5.38 -18.14 -6.62
N VAL A 116 -4.49 -19.04 -7.02
CA VAL A 116 -3.04 -18.83 -6.94
C VAL A 116 -2.66 -17.90 -8.09
N ILE A 117 -2.19 -16.70 -7.77
CA ILE A 117 -1.71 -15.74 -8.76
C ILE A 117 -0.27 -16.09 -9.13
N HIS A 118 0.56 -16.25 -8.10
CA HIS A 118 1.98 -16.56 -8.24
C HIS A 118 2.42 -17.52 -7.13
N THR A 119 3.39 -18.38 -7.43
CA THR A 119 4.02 -19.24 -6.43
C THR A 119 5.47 -19.48 -6.82
N GLU A 120 6.34 -19.41 -5.83
CA GLU A 120 7.77 -19.71 -5.97
C GLU A 120 8.16 -20.73 -4.91
N GLY A 121 9.03 -21.67 -5.30
CA GLY A 121 9.52 -22.73 -4.42
C GLY A 121 8.59 -23.95 -4.35
N LYS A 122 8.40 -24.50 -3.15
CA LYS A 122 7.75 -25.82 -2.94
C LYS A 122 6.45 -25.65 -2.16
N ALA A 123 5.34 -25.62 -2.89
CA ALA A 123 4.00 -25.45 -2.35
C ALA A 123 3.09 -26.62 -2.73
N ARG A 124 2.28 -27.10 -1.78
CA ARG A 124 1.38 -28.25 -1.94
C ARG A 124 0.00 -28.01 -1.36
N ILE A 125 -1.02 -28.61 -1.99
CA ILE A 125 -2.39 -28.72 -1.47
C ILE A 125 -2.58 -30.13 -0.91
N ASN A 126 -3.07 -30.18 0.32
CA ASN A 126 -3.40 -31.40 1.08
C ASN A 126 -2.23 -32.40 1.13
N GLY A 127 -0.99 -31.90 1.05
CA GLY A 127 0.25 -32.69 1.01
C GLY A 127 0.43 -33.55 -0.25
N LYS A 128 -0.46 -33.46 -1.24
CA LYS A 128 -0.53 -34.39 -2.38
C LYS A 128 -0.27 -33.72 -3.72
N LYS A 129 -0.90 -32.57 -3.96
CA LYS A 129 -0.84 -31.88 -5.25
C LYS A 129 0.12 -30.71 -5.16
N ASP A 130 1.13 -30.66 -6.03
CA ASP A 130 1.98 -29.47 -6.16
C ASP A 130 1.18 -28.31 -6.77
N ILE A 131 1.47 -27.09 -6.31
CA ILE A 131 0.74 -25.89 -6.69
C ILE A 131 1.41 -25.19 -7.84
N THR A 132 0.59 -24.67 -8.75
CA THR A 132 1.02 -23.83 -9.87
C THR A 132 0.16 -22.56 -9.96
N SER A 133 0.69 -21.51 -10.59
CA SER A 133 -0.09 -20.32 -10.92
C SER A 133 -1.36 -20.68 -11.70
N GLY A 134 -2.48 -20.08 -11.30
CA GLY A 134 -3.81 -20.35 -11.86
C GLY A 134 -4.60 -21.42 -11.12
N ASP A 135 -3.99 -22.19 -10.22
CA ASP A 135 -4.71 -23.17 -9.40
C ASP A 135 -5.81 -22.53 -8.56
N LYS A 136 -6.91 -23.27 -8.40
CA LYS A 136 -8.07 -22.87 -7.60
C LYS A 136 -8.00 -23.55 -6.24
N LEU A 137 -8.27 -22.79 -5.18
CA LEU A 137 -8.32 -23.27 -3.81
C LEU A 137 -9.77 -23.34 -3.33
N PHE A 138 -10.13 -24.47 -2.71
CA PHE A 138 -11.49 -24.78 -2.28
C PHE A 138 -11.62 -24.77 -0.75
N PRO A 139 -12.83 -24.66 -0.20
CA PRO A 139 -13.05 -24.80 1.23
C PRO A 139 -12.48 -26.12 1.76
N GLY A 140 -11.72 -26.06 2.85
CA GLY A 140 -11.09 -27.21 3.48
C GLY A 140 -9.69 -27.54 2.96
N ASP A 141 -9.26 -26.99 1.82
CA ASP A 141 -7.90 -27.19 1.33
C ASP A 141 -6.86 -26.74 2.35
N GLN A 142 -5.85 -27.58 2.56
CA GLN A 142 -4.69 -27.29 3.37
C GLN A 142 -3.50 -27.01 2.47
N LEU A 143 -3.10 -25.74 2.43
CA LEU A 143 -1.97 -25.23 1.70
C LEU A 143 -0.71 -25.31 2.58
N SER A 144 0.36 -25.92 2.08
CA SER A 144 1.65 -26.00 2.78
C SER A 144 2.80 -25.56 1.87
N ILE A 145 3.68 -24.70 2.37
CA ILE A 145 4.86 -24.20 1.64
C ILE A 145 6.09 -24.43 2.50
N SER A 146 7.05 -25.20 1.99
CA SER A 146 8.30 -25.48 2.71
C SER A 146 9.41 -24.50 2.38
N SER A 147 9.34 -23.84 1.22
CA SER A 147 10.32 -22.84 0.77
C SER A 147 9.69 -21.92 -0.27
N GLY A 148 10.08 -20.64 -0.27
CA GLY A 148 9.59 -19.63 -1.21
C GLY A 148 8.33 -18.91 -0.72
N LEU A 149 7.46 -18.51 -1.64
CA LEU A 149 6.23 -17.76 -1.33
C LEU A 149 5.05 -18.13 -2.22
N ILE A 150 3.87 -17.67 -1.83
CA ILE A 150 2.65 -17.76 -2.63
C ILE A 150 1.87 -16.45 -2.59
N GLU A 151 1.25 -16.13 -3.70
CA GLU A 151 0.34 -15.02 -3.86
C GLU A 151 -1.05 -15.57 -4.21
N LEU A 152 -2.05 -15.18 -3.43
CA LEU A 152 -3.42 -15.63 -3.56
C LEU A 152 -4.35 -14.43 -3.73
N ALA A 153 -5.34 -14.56 -4.61
CA ALA A 153 -6.46 -13.62 -4.70
C ALA A 153 -7.76 -14.33 -4.36
N TYR A 154 -8.45 -13.88 -3.31
CA TYR A 154 -9.79 -14.32 -2.96
C TYR A 154 -10.80 -13.70 -3.93
N ILE A 155 -11.69 -14.55 -4.47
CA ILE A 155 -12.53 -14.14 -5.60
C ILE A 155 -13.68 -13.24 -5.18
N GLU A 156 -14.38 -13.57 -4.10
CA GLU A 156 -15.54 -12.78 -3.65
C GLU A 156 -15.10 -11.54 -2.86
N SER A 157 -14.16 -11.71 -1.93
CA SER A 157 -13.71 -10.62 -1.06
C SER A 157 -12.66 -9.72 -1.70
N GLY A 158 -12.06 -10.13 -2.83
CA GLY A 158 -10.97 -9.40 -3.47
C GLY A 158 -9.68 -9.35 -2.65
N VAL A 159 -9.62 -10.03 -1.50
CA VAL A 159 -8.47 -9.99 -0.60
C VAL A 159 -7.26 -10.61 -1.26
N HIS A 160 -6.18 -9.85 -1.25
CA HIS A 160 -4.88 -10.28 -1.73
C HIS A 160 -4.05 -10.78 -0.56
N VAL A 161 -3.59 -12.03 -0.63
CA VAL A 161 -2.79 -12.66 0.42
C VAL A 161 -1.43 -13.06 -0.14
N LEU A 162 -0.38 -12.55 0.48
CA LEU A 162 0.98 -13.01 0.24
C LEU A 162 1.45 -13.84 1.43
N GLY A 163 1.80 -15.10 1.21
CA GLY A 163 2.30 -16.00 2.25
C GLY A 163 3.74 -16.44 2.02
N THR A 164 4.54 -16.51 3.08
CA THR A 164 5.94 -16.94 3.02
C THR A 164 6.24 -18.18 3.82
N ALA A 165 7.15 -18.99 3.28
CA ALA A 165 7.59 -20.23 3.91
C ALA A 165 8.37 -20.01 5.23
N PRO A 166 8.32 -20.95 6.18
CA PRO A 166 7.41 -22.10 6.19
C PRO A 166 5.97 -21.63 6.38
N LEU A 167 5.02 -22.15 5.60
CA LEU A 167 3.62 -21.73 5.63
C LEU A 167 2.69 -22.94 5.73
N ASN A 168 1.69 -22.86 6.59
CA ASN A 168 0.57 -23.79 6.68
C ASN A 168 -0.73 -23.02 6.85
N LEU A 169 -1.52 -23.00 5.78
CA LEU A 169 -2.81 -22.32 5.69
C LEU A 169 -3.91 -23.35 5.48
N LYS A 170 -5.04 -23.16 6.16
CA LYS A 170 -6.27 -23.90 5.86
C LYS A 170 -7.32 -22.94 5.32
N MET A 171 -7.79 -23.23 4.12
CA MET A 171 -8.82 -22.47 3.42
C MET A 171 -10.16 -22.73 4.12
N ASN A 172 -10.83 -21.68 4.59
CA ASN A 172 -12.10 -21.81 5.32
C ASN A 172 -13.29 -21.32 4.50
N SER A 173 -13.36 -20.02 4.22
CA SER A 173 -14.45 -19.39 3.47
C SER A 173 -13.95 -18.18 2.67
N SER A 174 -14.82 -17.52 1.91
CA SER A 174 -14.44 -16.36 1.10
C SER A 174 -13.99 -15.15 1.93
N LYS A 175 -14.35 -15.12 3.22
CA LYS A 175 -13.97 -14.09 4.20
C LYS A 175 -13.15 -14.64 5.38
N ARG A 176 -12.58 -15.85 5.26
CA ARG A 176 -11.83 -16.45 6.37
C ARG A 176 -10.70 -17.36 5.91
N VAL A 177 -9.55 -17.22 6.56
CA VAL A 177 -8.41 -18.13 6.43
C VAL A 177 -7.88 -18.51 7.82
N ASN A 178 -7.43 -19.76 7.97
CA ASN A 178 -6.77 -20.19 9.19
C ASN A 178 -5.26 -20.30 8.93
N LEU A 179 -4.48 -19.53 9.68
CA LEU A 179 -3.02 -19.56 9.68
C LEU A 179 -2.52 -20.44 10.82
N LEU A 180 -2.00 -21.62 10.48
CA LEU A 180 -1.49 -22.59 11.46
C LEU A 180 -0.01 -22.36 11.74
N GLU A 181 0.76 -22.01 10.71
CA GLU A 181 2.19 -21.71 10.78
C GLU A 181 2.57 -20.78 9.62
N GLY A 182 3.56 -19.92 9.84
CA GLY A 182 4.13 -19.05 8.82
C GLY A 182 3.68 -17.62 8.91
N GLN A 183 3.85 -16.88 7.83
CA GLN A 183 3.56 -15.46 7.79
C GLN A 183 2.76 -15.11 6.55
N ILE A 184 1.71 -14.32 6.74
CA ILE A 184 0.91 -13.76 5.66
C ILE A 184 0.81 -12.25 5.79
N LYS A 185 0.93 -11.56 4.66
CA LYS A 185 0.51 -10.17 4.50
C LYS A 185 -0.81 -10.15 3.75
N LEU A 186 -1.77 -9.38 4.24
CA LEU A 186 -3.07 -9.18 3.60
C LEU A 186 -3.18 -7.74 3.14
N VAL A 187 -3.73 -7.55 1.94
CA VAL A 187 -4.22 -6.26 1.45
C VAL A 187 -5.71 -6.43 1.21
N VAL A 188 -6.53 -5.75 2.01
CA VAL A 188 -7.98 -5.92 2.00
C VAL A 188 -8.65 -4.73 1.34
N PRO A 189 -9.29 -4.91 0.16
CA PRO A 189 -10.04 -3.83 -0.47
C PRO A 189 -11.40 -3.62 0.23
N PRO A 190 -12.13 -2.52 -0.03
CA PRO A 190 -13.37 -2.20 0.68
C PRO A 190 -14.44 -3.32 0.70
N GLN A 191 -14.57 -4.09 -0.38
CA GLN A 191 -15.49 -5.24 -0.45
C GLN A 191 -15.07 -6.42 0.44
N GLY A 192 -13.79 -6.49 0.78
CA GLY A 192 -13.19 -7.54 1.61
C GLY A 192 -13.30 -7.28 3.12
N ILE A 193 -13.74 -6.09 3.53
CA ILE A 193 -13.90 -5.72 4.95
C ILE A 193 -14.65 -6.81 5.72
N GLY A 194 -14.14 -7.11 6.92
CA GLY A 194 -14.58 -8.22 7.76
C GLY A 194 -13.88 -9.55 7.44
N PHE A 195 -12.80 -9.53 6.67
CA PHE A 195 -11.98 -10.73 6.43
C PHE A 195 -11.30 -11.18 7.73
N VAL A 196 -11.38 -12.46 8.05
CA VAL A 196 -10.86 -13.01 9.31
C VAL A 196 -9.64 -13.89 9.08
N VAL A 197 -8.56 -13.57 9.77
CA VAL A 197 -7.40 -14.46 9.94
C VAL A 197 -7.50 -15.11 11.32
N LYS A 198 -7.58 -16.44 11.33
CA LYS A 198 -7.59 -17.23 12.58
C LYS A 198 -6.22 -17.86 12.79
N THR A 199 -5.54 -17.51 13.87
CA THR A 199 -4.37 -18.23 14.40
C THR A 199 -4.81 -19.18 15.52
N PRO A 200 -3.92 -20.04 16.07
CA PRO A 200 -4.27 -20.83 17.25
C PRO A 200 -4.62 -19.96 18.47
N GLU A 201 -4.03 -18.78 18.59
CA GLU A 201 -4.21 -17.90 19.75
C GLU A 201 -5.32 -16.86 19.56
N ARG A 202 -5.54 -16.33 18.35
CA ARG A 202 -6.46 -15.20 18.11
C ARG A 202 -7.27 -15.30 16.83
N GLU A 203 -8.42 -14.64 16.84
CA GLU A 203 -9.13 -14.25 15.61
C GLU A 203 -8.90 -12.76 15.36
N ILE A 204 -8.38 -12.44 14.18
CA ILE A 204 -8.08 -11.07 13.74
C ILE A 204 -9.05 -10.74 12.60
N THR A 205 -9.85 -9.70 12.79
CA THR A 205 -10.84 -9.23 11.81
C THR A 205 -10.38 -7.92 11.19
N ASP A 206 -10.30 -7.92 9.86
CA ASP A 206 -10.01 -6.74 9.06
C ASP A 206 -11.16 -5.73 9.10
N LEU A 207 -10.81 -4.44 9.19
CA LEU A 207 -11.74 -3.30 9.13
C LEU A 207 -11.43 -2.35 7.93
N GLY A 208 -10.76 -2.84 6.88
CA GLY A 208 -10.33 -2.08 5.70
C GLY A 208 -8.84 -1.76 5.71
N THR A 209 -8.00 -2.79 5.77
CA THR A 209 -6.63 -2.68 6.30
C THR A 209 -5.61 -3.47 5.47
N SER A 210 -4.34 -3.07 5.59
CA SER A 210 -3.19 -3.90 5.25
C SER A 210 -2.44 -4.31 6.52
N PHE A 211 -2.27 -5.61 6.76
CA PHE A 211 -1.65 -6.10 7.98
C PHE A 211 -0.89 -7.42 7.77
N VAL A 212 0.05 -7.69 8.67
CA VAL A 212 0.86 -8.91 8.67
C VAL A 212 0.49 -9.75 9.88
N VAL A 213 0.22 -11.04 9.65
CA VAL A 213 0.02 -12.03 10.71
C VAL A 213 1.09 -13.11 10.59
N LYS A 214 1.78 -13.37 11.69
CA LYS A 214 2.76 -14.46 11.81
C LYS A 214 2.27 -15.44 12.86
N ALA A 215 2.29 -16.74 12.56
CA ALA A 215 2.03 -17.81 13.50
C ALA A 215 3.25 -18.74 13.59
N SER A 216 3.61 -19.13 14.80
CA SER A 216 4.75 -20.00 15.07
C SER A 216 4.48 -20.90 16.28
N LYS A 217 5.46 -21.72 16.66
CA LYS A 217 5.38 -22.50 17.90
C LYS A 217 5.37 -21.63 19.16
N ALA A 218 5.93 -20.43 19.11
CA ALA A 218 5.95 -19.50 20.24
C ALA A 218 4.60 -18.77 20.44
N GLY A 219 3.76 -18.75 19.41
CA GLY A 219 2.51 -17.99 19.39
C GLY A 219 2.34 -17.22 18.08
N SER A 220 1.44 -16.25 18.09
CA SER A 220 1.16 -15.38 16.94
C SER A 220 1.53 -13.91 17.18
N ARG A 221 1.79 -13.20 16.08
CA ARG A 221 2.12 -11.77 16.06
C ARG A 221 1.29 -11.10 14.98
N VAL A 222 0.79 -9.91 15.30
CA VAL A 222 -0.03 -9.08 14.40
C VAL A 222 0.64 -7.73 14.31
N LEU A 223 0.79 -7.21 13.09
CA LEU A 223 1.32 -5.89 12.81
C LEU A 223 0.40 -5.18 11.81
N VAL A 224 -0.11 -4.01 12.19
CA VAL A 224 -0.99 -3.21 11.34
C VAL A 224 -0.13 -2.26 10.53
N LEU A 225 -0.16 -2.39 9.20
CA LEU A 225 0.61 -1.54 8.28
C LEU A 225 -0.17 -0.30 7.87
N ASP A 226 -1.50 -0.41 7.81
CA ASP A 226 -2.42 0.67 7.46
C ASP A 226 -3.84 0.28 7.84
N GLY A 227 -4.61 1.22 8.39
CA GLY A 227 -6.01 1.01 8.78
C GLY A 227 -6.12 0.48 10.20
N GLN A 228 -7.08 -0.41 10.42
CA GLN A 228 -7.43 -0.94 11.75
C GLN A 228 -7.77 -2.43 11.71
N VAL A 229 -7.42 -3.17 12.75
CA VAL A 229 -7.90 -4.55 12.94
C VAL A 229 -8.54 -4.70 14.31
N ALA A 230 -9.56 -5.54 14.37
CA ALA A 230 -10.14 -5.99 15.63
C ALA A 230 -9.54 -7.36 15.99
N VAL A 231 -8.95 -7.45 17.18
CA VAL A 231 -8.45 -8.70 17.75
C VAL A 231 -9.46 -9.20 18.76
N LYS A 232 -9.98 -10.41 18.54
CA LYS A 232 -10.94 -11.03 19.46
C LYS A 232 -10.29 -11.30 20.81
N SER A 233 -10.93 -10.81 21.87
CA SER A 233 -10.52 -11.06 23.25
C SER A 233 -10.69 -12.53 23.64
N GLU A 234 -9.89 -13.01 24.60
CA GLU A 234 -9.95 -14.39 25.10
C GLU A 234 -11.15 -14.60 26.04
N ASP A 235 -11.55 -13.55 26.79
CA ASP A 235 -12.55 -13.64 27.85
C ASP A 235 -13.96 -13.15 27.41
N ASP A 236 -14.26 -13.19 26.12
CA ASP A 236 -15.51 -12.64 25.52
C ASP A 236 -15.77 -11.14 25.85
N SER A 237 -14.76 -10.41 26.34
CA SER A 237 -14.78 -8.96 26.44
C SER A 237 -14.71 -8.30 25.06
N LYS A 238 -14.96 -6.99 24.98
CA LYS A 238 -14.95 -6.25 23.71
C LYS A 238 -13.64 -6.49 22.96
N ASP A 239 -13.75 -6.68 21.64
CA ASP A 239 -12.60 -6.79 20.75
C ASP A 239 -11.63 -5.62 20.95
N GLN A 240 -10.35 -5.94 20.95
CA GLN A 240 -9.28 -4.96 21.08
C GLN A 240 -8.96 -4.40 19.69
N LEU A 241 -9.03 -3.08 19.56
CA LEU A 241 -8.71 -2.40 18.31
C LEU A 241 -7.21 -2.13 18.24
N MET A 242 -6.59 -2.53 17.13
CA MET A 242 -5.24 -2.14 16.75
C MET A 242 -5.34 -1.17 15.57
N ILE A 243 -4.55 -0.10 15.60
CA ILE A 243 -4.45 0.89 14.53
C ILE A 243 -3.08 0.81 13.85
N GLU A 244 -2.91 1.54 12.75
CA GLU A 244 -1.64 1.66 12.02
C GLU A 244 -0.43 1.84 12.97
N GLY A 245 0.63 1.06 12.74
CA GLY A 245 1.85 1.07 13.55
C GLY A 245 1.77 0.22 14.83
N ASP A 246 0.61 -0.30 15.21
CA ASP A 246 0.49 -1.18 16.37
C ASP A 246 1.05 -2.58 16.09
N LEU A 247 1.75 -3.13 17.09
CA LEU A 247 2.26 -4.49 17.11
C LEU A 247 1.73 -5.21 18.36
N ALA A 248 1.14 -6.39 18.18
CA ALA A 248 0.75 -7.27 19.27
C ALA A 248 1.39 -8.65 19.11
N LYS A 249 1.82 -9.24 20.22
CA LYS A 249 2.28 -10.63 20.30
C LYS A 249 1.43 -11.39 21.29
N PHE A 250 1.01 -12.58 20.88
CA PHE A 250 0.16 -13.48 21.66
C PHE A 250 0.93 -14.80 21.85
N GLY A 251 1.45 -15.01 23.05
CA GLY A 251 2.16 -16.22 23.43
C GLY A 251 1.20 -17.40 23.64
N ARG A 252 1.67 -18.63 23.42
CA ARG A 252 0.87 -19.84 23.67
C ARG A 252 0.55 -20.08 25.15
N ASP A 253 1.29 -19.43 26.03
CA ASP A 253 1.09 -19.41 27.47
C ASP A 253 0.06 -18.36 27.92
N GLY A 254 -0.60 -17.67 26.98
CA GLY A 254 -1.55 -16.60 27.26
C GLY A 254 -0.89 -15.25 27.54
N GLN A 255 0.45 -15.15 27.51
CA GLN A 255 1.12 -13.86 27.64
C GLN A 255 0.81 -12.98 26.44
N VAL A 256 0.55 -11.70 26.69
CA VAL A 256 0.28 -10.73 25.64
C VAL A 256 1.20 -9.52 25.76
N ASP A 257 1.95 -9.23 24.71
CA ASP A 257 2.83 -8.06 24.57
C ASP A 257 2.21 -7.13 23.53
N TRP A 258 1.54 -6.08 24.01
CA TRP A 258 0.97 -5.02 23.19
C TRP A 258 1.90 -3.82 23.15
N LYS A 259 2.25 -3.39 21.95
CA LYS A 259 3.02 -2.17 21.74
C LYS A 259 2.29 -1.27 20.77
N SER A 260 1.86 -0.12 21.27
CA SER A 260 1.25 0.90 20.44
C SER A 260 2.34 1.64 19.65
N HIS A 261 2.06 1.94 18.37
CA HIS A 261 2.92 2.76 17.50
C HIS A 261 4.40 2.32 17.48
N SER A 262 4.65 1.01 17.51
CA SER A 262 6.01 0.47 17.45
C SER A 262 6.44 0.23 16.02
N VAL A 263 7.26 1.15 15.52
CA VAL A 263 7.94 1.06 14.23
C VAL A 263 8.80 -0.19 14.17
N HIS A 264 8.81 -0.81 12.99
CA HIS A 264 9.41 -2.10 12.65
C HIS A 264 10.75 -2.38 13.37
N PRO A 265 10.76 -3.10 14.50
CA PRO A 265 11.99 -3.36 15.28
C PRO A 265 12.94 -4.35 14.57
N GLU A 266 12.71 -4.59 13.28
CA GLU A 266 13.33 -5.64 12.50
C GLU A 266 14.40 -5.09 11.55
N ILE A 267 14.42 -3.79 11.24
CA ILE A 267 15.48 -3.13 10.48
C ILE A 267 16.40 -2.31 11.39
N SER A 268 17.71 -2.40 11.18
CA SER A 268 18.70 -1.56 11.87
C SER A 268 18.86 -0.18 11.23
N GLU A 269 19.07 0.84 12.06
CA GLU A 269 19.64 2.13 11.62
C GLU A 269 21.13 1.96 11.30
N LEU A 270 21.60 2.60 10.23
CA LEU A 270 23.02 2.61 9.86
C LEU A 270 23.86 3.27 10.96
N HIS A 271 24.94 2.62 11.38
CA HIS A 271 25.79 3.09 12.47
C HIS A 271 26.75 4.19 12.02
N THR A 272 27.12 4.21 10.75
CA THR A 272 27.99 5.26 10.19
C THR A 272 27.34 6.63 10.43
N PRO A 273 28.03 7.57 11.09
CA PRO A 273 27.48 8.88 11.42
C PRO A 273 27.20 9.70 10.14
N PRO A 274 26.27 10.66 10.18
CA PRO A 274 26.09 11.58 9.07
C PRO A 274 27.38 12.36 8.85
N LEU A 275 27.97 12.22 7.68
CA LEU A 275 29.24 12.86 7.34
C LEU A 275 28.99 14.25 6.74
N PRO A 276 29.89 15.22 6.98
CA PRO A 276 29.82 16.52 6.33
C PRO A 276 30.01 16.36 4.80
N PRO A 277 29.30 17.15 3.98
CA PRO A 277 29.46 17.10 2.53
C PRO A 277 30.82 17.64 2.11
N ASN A 278 31.41 17.05 1.07
CA ASN A 278 32.56 17.61 0.37
C ASN A 278 32.11 18.28 -0.95
N GLU A 279 33.04 18.77 -1.78
CA GLU A 279 32.70 19.40 -3.07
C GLU A 279 31.93 18.44 -3.99
N ALA A 280 32.25 17.14 -3.99
CA ALA A 280 31.61 16.11 -4.82
C ALA A 280 30.37 15.45 -4.19
N SER A 281 29.96 15.85 -2.98
CA SER A 281 28.79 15.31 -2.30
C SER A 281 27.51 16.00 -2.77
N LEU A 282 26.36 15.32 -2.69
CA LEU A 282 25.06 15.97 -2.79
C LEU A 282 24.73 16.55 -1.42
N HIS A 283 24.44 17.85 -1.38
CA HIS A 283 24.31 18.59 -0.12
C HIS A 283 22.90 18.43 0.44
N GLY A 284 22.83 18.11 1.72
CA GLY A 284 21.60 17.99 2.48
C GLY A 284 21.56 18.92 3.68
N LYS A 285 20.35 19.22 4.10
CA LYS A 285 20.07 19.87 5.38
C LYS A 285 18.93 19.15 6.08
N ILE A 286 19.10 18.90 7.37
CA ILE A 286 18.00 18.45 8.23
C ILE A 286 17.32 19.68 8.85
N LEU A 287 16.00 19.66 8.91
CA LEU A 287 15.13 20.76 9.30
C LEU A 287 14.13 20.27 10.36
N GLY A 288 13.80 21.14 11.30
CA GLY A 288 12.77 20.91 12.31
C GLY A 288 12.26 22.23 12.90
N PHE A 289 11.16 22.19 13.65
CA PHE A 289 10.66 23.39 14.33
C PHE A 289 11.48 23.70 15.58
N LYS A 290 11.55 24.97 15.97
CA LYS A 290 12.22 25.39 17.22
C LYS A 290 11.31 25.12 18.43
N ASN A 291 11.88 24.81 19.60
CA ASN A 291 11.09 24.57 20.84
C ASN A 291 10.24 25.76 21.29
N SER A 292 10.57 26.98 20.86
CA SER A 292 9.89 28.22 21.25
C SER A 292 8.78 28.63 20.30
N THR A 293 8.50 27.86 19.24
CA THR A 293 7.43 28.21 18.31
C THR A 293 6.11 28.16 19.08
N ASP A 294 5.35 29.27 19.08
CA ASP A 294 4.03 29.37 19.71
C ASP A 294 3.04 28.54 18.89
N THR A 295 3.18 27.23 19.01
CA THR A 295 2.46 26.19 18.25
C THR A 295 1.08 25.93 18.84
N THR A 296 0.57 26.84 19.68
CA THR A 296 -0.76 26.82 20.28
C THR A 296 -1.91 26.76 19.25
N ARG A 297 -1.62 27.01 17.96
CA ARG A 297 -2.55 26.84 16.83
C ARG A 297 -2.38 25.56 16.01
N LEU A 298 -1.29 24.82 16.19
CA LEU A 298 -1.01 23.61 15.42
C LEU A 298 -1.70 22.42 16.09
N LYS A 299 -2.57 21.73 15.35
CA LYS A 299 -3.22 20.53 15.85
C LYS A 299 -2.15 19.46 16.05
N ARG A 300 -2.07 18.93 17.28
CA ARG A 300 -1.12 17.89 17.71
C ARG A 300 -1.11 16.63 16.83
N ASN A 301 -2.17 16.39 16.05
CA ASN A 301 -2.33 15.21 15.18
C ASN A 301 -2.26 15.58 13.68
N SER A 302 -1.75 16.76 13.33
CA SER A 302 -1.60 17.15 11.92
C SER A 302 -0.13 17.10 11.52
N ASP A 303 0.11 16.63 10.30
CA ASP A 303 1.43 16.65 9.69
C ASP A 303 1.87 18.08 9.37
N VAL A 304 2.45 18.73 10.38
CA VAL A 304 2.86 20.13 10.27
C VAL A 304 4.10 20.26 9.40
N ILE A 305 5.09 19.39 9.58
CA ILE A 305 6.38 19.51 8.89
C ILE A 305 6.22 19.31 7.38
N ALA A 306 5.46 18.32 6.92
CA ALA A 306 5.24 18.15 5.47
C ALA A 306 4.39 19.29 4.89
N LYS A 307 3.41 19.81 5.64
CA LYS A 307 2.64 21.01 5.22
C LYS A 307 3.53 22.24 5.10
N GLN A 308 4.47 22.42 6.02
CA GLN A 308 5.43 23.53 5.98
C GLN A 308 6.30 23.46 4.72
N LEU A 309 6.71 22.27 4.28
CA LEU A 309 7.54 22.12 3.08
C LEU A 309 6.74 22.04 1.77
N LEU A 310 5.41 21.99 1.81
CA LEU A 310 4.58 21.88 0.60
C LEU A 310 4.81 23.04 -0.40
N PRO A 311 4.91 24.32 0.02
CA PRO A 311 5.21 25.43 -0.89
C PRO A 311 6.57 25.32 -1.58
N LEU A 312 7.58 24.77 -0.89
CA LEU A 312 8.90 24.50 -1.48
C LEU A 312 8.77 23.53 -2.65
N VAL A 313 8.02 22.44 -2.49
CA VAL A 313 7.82 21.45 -3.56
C VAL A 313 6.97 22.04 -4.69
N GLN A 314 5.88 22.76 -4.37
CA GLN A 314 4.99 23.37 -5.36
C GLN A 314 5.67 24.42 -6.23
N SER A 315 6.65 25.14 -5.68
CA SER A 315 7.46 26.12 -6.41
C SER A 315 8.59 25.50 -7.23
N GLY A 316 8.73 24.17 -7.25
CA GLY A 316 9.88 23.50 -7.88
C GLY A 316 11.19 23.81 -7.17
N PHE A 317 11.15 23.90 -5.83
CA PHE A 317 12.27 24.16 -4.93
C PHE A 317 12.91 25.56 -5.10
N GLN A 318 12.16 26.50 -5.67
CA GLN A 318 12.59 27.88 -5.89
C GLN A 318 12.20 28.80 -4.71
N ASP A 319 10.97 28.66 -4.19
CA ASP A 319 10.50 29.42 -3.03
C ASP A 319 10.94 28.72 -1.75
N ARG A 320 11.91 29.33 -1.06
CA ARG A 320 12.52 28.83 0.18
C ARG A 320 12.02 29.55 1.42
N SER A 321 11.05 30.46 1.29
CA SER A 321 10.52 31.26 2.40
C SER A 321 9.98 30.39 3.54
N CYS A 322 9.37 29.24 3.21
CA CYS A 322 8.85 28.30 4.18
C CYS A 322 9.92 27.66 5.10
N LEU A 323 11.21 27.83 4.77
CA LEU A 323 12.32 27.30 5.56
C LEU A 323 12.79 28.27 6.66
N GLU A 324 12.40 29.55 6.61
CA GLU A 324 12.88 30.58 7.53
C GLU A 324 12.44 30.34 8.99
N GLU A 325 11.31 29.65 9.17
CA GLU A 325 10.77 29.30 10.49
C GLU A 325 11.38 28.02 11.09
N LEU A 326 12.20 27.30 10.31
CA LEU A 326 12.78 26.02 10.70
C LEU A 326 14.21 26.21 11.21
N THR A 327 14.55 25.47 12.25
CA THR A 327 15.95 25.30 12.66
C THR A 327 16.61 24.24 11.79
N GLN A 328 17.91 24.39 11.56
CA GLN A 328 18.70 23.50 10.72
C GLN A 328 19.76 22.80 11.57
N GLY A 329 20.00 21.51 11.29
CA GLY A 329 21.17 20.80 11.81
C GLY A 329 22.43 21.05 10.97
N ASN A 330 23.44 20.20 11.19
CA ASN A 330 24.70 20.23 10.46
C ASN A 330 24.47 19.93 8.96
N PRO A 331 25.28 20.51 8.05
CA PRO A 331 25.28 20.12 6.65
C PRO A 331 25.53 18.61 6.48
N LEU A 332 24.78 17.98 5.57
CA LEU A 332 24.78 16.54 5.36
C LEU A 332 25.27 16.15 3.98
N ARG A 333 26.05 15.09 3.91
CA ARG A 333 26.30 14.32 2.69
C ARG A 333 25.12 13.38 2.41
N TYR A 334 24.72 13.22 1.15
CA TYR A 334 23.80 12.15 0.76
C TYR A 334 24.53 10.81 0.62
N SER A 335 24.20 9.85 1.48
CA SER A 335 24.73 8.47 1.43
C SER A 335 23.65 7.42 1.13
N GLY A 336 22.51 7.84 0.57
CA GLY A 336 21.35 7.00 0.32
C GLY A 336 20.25 7.13 1.38
N ILE A 337 19.03 6.72 1.01
CA ILE A 337 17.92 6.54 1.94
C ILE A 337 17.68 5.04 2.07
N LEU A 338 17.97 4.47 3.24
CA LEU A 338 17.82 3.05 3.50
C LEU A 338 17.75 2.73 4.99
N GLY A 339 16.74 1.95 5.36
CA GLY A 339 16.60 1.37 6.69
C GLY A 339 15.89 2.31 7.65
N SER A 340 16.20 2.17 8.94
CA SER A 340 15.61 2.96 10.02
C SER A 340 16.40 4.22 10.35
N TYR A 341 15.73 5.26 10.84
CA TYR A 341 16.29 6.56 11.21
C TYR A 341 15.76 6.98 12.59
N LYS A 342 16.31 6.38 13.64
CA LYS A 342 15.86 6.58 15.02
C LYS A 342 16.64 7.67 15.74
N THR A 343 17.96 7.62 15.64
CA THR A 343 18.89 8.54 16.30
C THR A 343 19.40 9.62 15.35
N PHE A 344 19.00 9.56 14.08
CA PHE A 344 19.44 10.43 13.01
C PHE A 344 19.38 11.93 13.34
N PRO A 345 18.29 12.52 13.90
CA PRO A 345 18.26 13.96 14.21
C PRO A 345 19.33 14.39 15.20
N THR A 346 19.59 13.58 16.22
CA THR A 346 20.66 13.81 17.21
C THR A 346 22.03 13.77 16.54
N ARG A 347 22.30 12.74 15.73
CA ARG A 347 23.60 12.59 15.04
C ARG A 347 23.83 13.66 13.97
N ALA A 348 22.75 14.14 13.35
CA ALA A 348 22.78 15.21 12.37
C ALA A 348 22.84 16.61 13.03
N GLY A 349 22.84 16.70 14.36
CA GLY A 349 22.96 17.96 15.09
C GLY A 349 21.73 18.85 15.04
N LEU A 350 20.53 18.29 14.84
CA LEU A 350 19.27 19.05 14.86
C LEU A 350 18.81 19.38 16.28
N VAL A 351 19.12 18.53 17.26
CA VAL A 351 18.68 18.67 18.65
C VAL A 351 19.36 19.87 19.33
N PRO A 352 18.62 20.75 20.04
CA PRO A 352 17.20 20.68 20.35
C PRO A 352 16.28 21.22 19.24
N TYR A 353 15.17 20.53 19.02
CA TYR A 353 14.06 20.92 18.14
C TYR A 353 12.74 20.39 18.71
N ALA A 354 11.61 20.91 18.24
CA ALA A 354 10.28 20.52 18.70
C ALA A 354 9.91 19.17 18.07
N GLU A 355 10.36 18.08 18.72
CA GLU A 355 10.25 16.70 18.23
C GLU A 355 8.80 16.30 17.91
N GLU A 356 7.82 16.86 18.62
CA GLU A 356 6.40 16.59 18.40
C GLU A 356 5.90 17.00 17.00
N PHE A 357 6.64 17.80 16.25
CA PHE A 357 6.32 18.17 14.87
C PHE A 357 7.12 17.39 13.83
N GLY A 358 8.02 16.49 14.25
CA GLY A 358 8.88 15.71 13.37
C GLY A 358 10.00 16.52 12.73
N TRP A 359 10.69 15.89 11.79
CA TRP A 359 11.84 16.47 11.09
C TRP A 359 11.82 16.10 9.60
N MET A 360 12.50 16.90 8.78
CA MET A 360 12.62 16.67 7.34
C MET A 360 14.04 16.94 6.88
N VAL A 361 14.58 16.07 6.04
CA VAL A 361 15.81 16.31 5.30
C VAL A 361 15.46 16.71 3.88
N TRP A 362 16.14 17.75 3.41
CA TRP A 362 16.12 18.16 2.01
C TRP A 362 17.54 18.08 1.43
N TYR A 363 17.73 17.17 0.47
CA TYR A 363 18.93 17.10 -0.36
C TYR A 363 18.69 17.79 -1.69
N HIS A 364 19.65 18.58 -2.15
CA HIS A 364 19.54 19.36 -3.38
C HIS A 364 20.89 19.49 -4.08
N GLY A 365 20.87 19.42 -5.41
CA GLY A 365 22.04 19.70 -6.24
C GLY A 365 21.86 19.27 -7.68
N GLN A 366 22.97 19.23 -8.42
CA GLN A 366 23.03 18.83 -9.81
C GLN A 366 23.70 17.47 -9.93
N VAL A 367 23.10 16.55 -10.67
CA VAL A 367 23.61 15.18 -10.86
C VAL A 367 23.61 14.76 -12.32
N ILE A 368 24.59 13.93 -12.70
CA ILE A 368 24.67 13.29 -14.02
C ILE A 368 24.51 11.77 -13.79
N PRO A 369 23.61 11.09 -14.52
CA PRO A 369 23.46 9.65 -14.39
C PRO A 369 24.74 8.92 -14.84
N PRO A 370 25.02 7.72 -14.31
CA PRO A 370 26.18 6.93 -14.73
C PRO A 370 26.17 6.58 -16.23
N ASN A 371 24.98 6.51 -16.83
CA ASN A 371 24.78 6.24 -18.25
C ASN A 371 23.55 7.02 -18.74
N SER A 372 23.48 7.36 -20.02
CA SER A 372 22.24 7.92 -20.56
C SER A 372 21.15 6.84 -20.71
N GLY A 373 19.89 7.26 -20.63
CA GLY A 373 18.71 6.42 -20.86
C GLY A 373 17.51 6.84 -20.02
N ARG A 374 16.52 5.93 -19.95
CA ARG A 374 15.30 6.11 -19.16
C ARG A 374 15.44 5.53 -17.78
N TYR A 375 15.01 6.30 -16.79
CA TYR A 375 15.08 5.97 -15.37
C TYR A 375 13.75 6.15 -14.68
N ARG A 376 13.51 5.42 -13.59
CA ARG A 376 12.46 5.72 -12.62
C ARG A 376 12.93 5.37 -11.22
N PHE A 377 12.37 6.07 -10.24
CA PHE A 377 12.63 5.75 -8.84
C PHE A 377 11.67 4.67 -8.33
N TRP A 378 12.17 3.91 -7.37
CA TRP A 378 11.45 2.88 -6.65
C TRP A 378 11.66 3.08 -5.15
N GLY A 379 10.72 2.68 -4.32
CA GLY A 379 10.91 2.75 -2.88
C GLY A 379 9.63 2.94 -2.08
N TYR A 380 9.81 3.33 -0.84
CA TYR A 380 8.78 3.83 0.07
C TYR A 380 9.44 4.51 1.27
N ALA A 381 8.66 5.27 2.03
CA ALA A 381 8.93 5.59 3.42
C ALA A 381 7.64 5.43 4.23
N ASP A 382 7.78 5.05 5.49
CA ASP A 382 6.65 5.00 6.44
C ASP A 382 6.13 6.39 6.82
N ASN A 383 6.88 7.45 6.52
CA ASN A 383 6.45 8.83 6.69
C ASN A 383 6.55 9.62 5.40
N HIS A 384 7.69 10.22 5.09
CA HIS A 384 7.84 11.12 3.94
C HIS A 384 8.97 10.68 3.02
N LEU A 385 8.68 10.56 1.72
CA LEU A 385 9.69 10.40 0.68
C LEU A 385 9.19 10.99 -0.63
N LEU A 386 9.91 11.96 -1.17
CA LEU A 386 9.62 12.59 -2.45
C LEU A 386 10.92 12.87 -3.20
N VAL A 387 10.90 12.65 -4.51
CA VAL A 387 12.01 12.96 -5.41
C VAL A 387 11.52 13.80 -6.57
N SER A 388 12.24 14.87 -6.87
CA SER A 388 12.02 15.73 -8.02
C SER A 388 13.24 15.79 -8.92
N ILE A 389 12.99 15.90 -10.22
CA ILE A 389 13.99 16.12 -11.26
C ILE A 389 13.62 17.41 -11.99
N ASN A 390 14.56 18.36 -12.07
CA ASN A 390 14.37 19.67 -12.68
C ASN A 390 13.15 20.43 -12.13
N GLY A 391 13.00 20.42 -10.80
CA GLY A 391 11.87 21.06 -10.10
C GLY A 391 10.53 20.35 -10.26
N LYS A 392 10.45 19.26 -11.03
CA LYS A 392 9.23 18.47 -11.20
C LYS A 392 9.27 17.21 -10.34
N PRO A 393 8.31 16.98 -9.45
CA PRO A 393 8.20 15.71 -8.73
C PRO A 393 8.00 14.54 -9.69
N VAL A 394 8.83 13.51 -9.54
CA VAL A 394 8.80 12.29 -10.37
C VAL A 394 8.54 11.02 -9.55
N PHE A 395 8.67 11.09 -8.23
CA PHE A 395 8.37 9.99 -7.33
C PHE A 395 7.88 10.49 -5.98
N GLU A 396 6.86 9.81 -5.46
CA GLU A 396 6.22 10.08 -4.18
C GLU A 396 6.02 8.72 -3.48
N GLY A 397 6.84 8.49 -2.46
CA GLY A 397 6.94 7.24 -1.72
C GLY A 397 6.41 7.33 -0.29
N SER A 398 5.75 8.43 0.10
CA SER A 398 5.27 8.68 1.46
C SER A 398 4.08 7.79 1.83
N ARG A 399 3.78 7.77 3.13
CA ARG A 399 2.54 7.17 3.68
C ARG A 399 1.28 7.82 3.11
N ARG A 400 0.16 7.10 3.23
CA ARG A 400 -1.12 7.38 2.52
C ARG A 400 -1.73 8.75 2.79
N ASP A 401 -1.51 9.32 3.97
CA ASP A 401 -2.12 10.56 4.44
C ASP A 401 -1.11 11.72 4.49
N SER A 402 0.09 11.52 3.94
CA SER A 402 1.07 12.58 3.82
C SER A 402 0.50 13.74 2.99
N PRO A 403 0.71 15.01 3.41
CA PRO A 403 0.34 16.18 2.62
C PRO A 403 0.90 16.19 1.20
N PHE A 404 2.03 15.52 0.93
CA PHE A 404 2.59 15.40 -0.42
C PHE A 404 1.68 14.63 -1.39
N LYS A 405 0.69 13.86 -0.90
CA LYS A 405 -0.32 13.20 -1.74
C LYS A 405 -1.21 14.19 -2.47
N GLU A 406 -1.41 15.38 -1.91
CA GLU A 406 -2.21 16.46 -2.53
C GLU A 406 -1.59 16.97 -3.83
N LEU A 407 -0.30 16.70 -4.07
CA LEU A 407 0.40 17.06 -5.31
C LEU A 407 -0.03 16.20 -6.52
N GLY A 408 -0.79 15.12 -6.32
CA GLY A 408 -1.31 14.29 -7.41
C GLY A 408 -0.22 13.60 -8.24
N ILE A 409 0.94 13.30 -7.63
CA ILE A 409 2.09 12.70 -8.32
C ILE A 409 1.76 11.25 -8.68
N ALA A 410 1.91 10.91 -9.96
CA ALA A 410 1.66 9.56 -10.44
C ALA A 410 2.63 8.56 -9.79
N ARG A 411 2.07 7.50 -9.19
CA ARG A 411 2.81 6.35 -8.65
C ARG A 411 2.10 5.04 -9.02
N SER A 412 2.86 3.97 -9.08
CA SER A 412 2.33 2.61 -9.18
C SER A 412 2.76 1.81 -7.97
N ASP A 413 1.80 1.22 -7.28
CA ASP A 413 2.03 0.36 -6.12
C ASP A 413 2.15 -1.09 -6.58
N HIS A 414 3.17 -1.79 -6.07
CA HIS A 414 3.46 -3.18 -6.45
C HIS A 414 3.37 -4.08 -5.22
N PRO A 415 2.16 -4.41 -4.75
CA PRO A 415 1.98 -5.27 -3.57
C PRO A 415 2.54 -6.70 -3.78
N SER A 416 2.73 -7.13 -5.03
CA SER A 416 3.40 -8.38 -5.42
C SER A 416 4.91 -8.37 -5.17
N TYR A 417 5.51 -7.18 -5.01
CA TYR A 417 6.88 -6.99 -4.53
C TYR A 417 6.81 -6.50 -3.09
N PRO A 418 6.58 -7.41 -2.13
CA PRO A 418 6.43 -7.02 -0.74
C PRO A 418 7.66 -6.29 -0.25
N CYS A 419 7.44 -5.19 0.45
CA CYS A 419 8.28 -4.82 1.57
C CYS A 419 7.33 -4.85 2.76
N LEU A 420 7.48 -5.81 3.65
CA LEU A 420 6.44 -6.17 4.63
C LEU A 420 6.17 -5.07 5.66
N ASN A 421 7.04 -4.07 5.73
CA ASN A 421 6.85 -2.84 6.49
C ASN A 421 6.26 -1.68 5.69
N ALA A 422 5.93 -1.89 4.42
CA ALA A 422 5.28 -0.92 3.56
C ALA A 422 3.92 -1.46 3.13
N MET A 423 2.86 -0.66 3.31
CA MET A 423 1.51 -1.00 2.86
C MET A 423 1.50 -1.36 1.36
N ALA A 424 2.00 -0.46 0.51
CA ALA A 424 2.02 -0.60 -0.95
C ALA A 424 2.99 -1.68 -1.48
N GLY A 425 3.79 -2.29 -0.61
CA GLY A 425 5.03 -2.94 -1.06
C GLY A 425 5.98 -1.88 -1.61
N PHE A 426 6.76 -2.22 -2.63
CA PHE A 426 7.51 -1.22 -3.37
C PHE A 426 6.58 -0.37 -4.25
N ALA A 427 6.74 0.95 -4.21
CA ALA A 427 6.13 1.86 -5.17
C ALA A 427 7.15 2.25 -6.25
N SER A 428 6.68 2.55 -7.45
CA SER A 428 7.49 3.09 -8.54
C SER A 428 6.95 4.42 -9.03
N GLY A 429 7.84 5.37 -9.31
CA GLY A 429 7.51 6.64 -9.94
C GLY A 429 7.36 6.56 -11.46
N ALA A 430 7.14 7.72 -12.08
CA ALA A 430 7.10 7.84 -13.52
C ALA A 430 8.50 7.68 -14.15
N TRP A 431 8.54 7.20 -15.39
CA TRP A 431 9.77 7.21 -16.18
C TRP A 431 10.16 8.64 -16.57
N PHE A 432 11.46 8.92 -16.52
CA PHE A 432 12.06 10.17 -17.00
C PHE A 432 13.34 9.88 -17.80
N GLU A 433 13.69 10.79 -18.70
CA GLU A 433 14.92 10.72 -19.50
C GLU A 433 16.07 11.36 -18.74
N ALA A 434 17.24 10.72 -18.77
CA ALA A 434 18.46 11.28 -18.23
C ALA A 434 19.60 11.10 -19.25
N GLY A 435 20.20 12.24 -19.65
CA GLY A 435 21.23 12.32 -20.68
C GLY A 435 22.63 12.39 -20.11
N LYS A 436 23.52 13.13 -20.79
CA LYS A 436 24.82 13.54 -20.25
C LYS A 436 24.77 14.87 -19.51
N ASP A 437 23.69 15.62 -19.72
CA ASP A 437 23.48 16.93 -19.12
C ASP A 437 23.15 16.77 -17.63
N ALA A 438 23.58 17.77 -16.86
CA ALA A 438 23.27 17.85 -15.44
C ALA A 438 21.76 18.00 -15.23
N LEU A 439 21.24 17.25 -14.27
CA LEU A 439 19.85 17.31 -13.83
C LEU A 439 19.80 17.84 -12.41
N GLN A 440 18.92 18.80 -12.16
CA GLN A 440 18.67 19.23 -10.80
C GLN A 440 17.89 18.10 -10.12
N ILE A 441 18.37 17.65 -8.96
CA ILE A 441 17.68 16.68 -8.13
C ILE A 441 17.35 17.30 -6.77
N ASP A 442 16.14 17.03 -6.31
CA ASP A 442 15.67 17.37 -4.97
C ASP A 442 15.08 16.12 -4.33
N ILE A 443 15.53 15.79 -3.12
CA ILE A 443 15.04 14.65 -2.34
C ILE A 443 14.57 15.16 -1.00
N VAL A 444 13.33 14.86 -0.65
CA VAL A 444 12.70 15.20 0.62
C VAL A 444 12.37 13.89 1.35
N PHE A 445 12.89 13.72 2.57
CA PHE A 445 12.69 12.52 3.39
C PHE A 445 12.61 12.89 4.86
N GLY A 446 11.67 12.30 5.60
CA GLY A 446 11.47 12.72 6.98
C GLY A 446 10.37 11.99 7.71
N GLU A 447 10.10 12.48 8.91
CA GLU A 447 9.42 11.82 10.03
C GLU A 447 8.32 12.72 10.59
N ILE A 448 7.31 12.15 11.25
CA ILE A 448 6.21 12.88 11.89
C ILE A 448 6.00 12.48 13.36
N MET A 449 5.81 13.46 14.26
CA MET A 449 5.34 13.23 15.64
C MET A 449 6.28 12.40 16.53
N ASN A 450 7.60 12.48 16.33
CA ASN A 450 8.62 11.89 17.21
C ASN A 450 8.60 10.34 17.24
N HIS A 451 8.27 9.74 16.11
CA HIS A 451 8.44 8.32 15.88
C HIS A 451 9.78 8.05 15.16
N GLU A 452 10.12 6.77 15.05
CA GLU A 452 11.18 6.34 14.15
C GLU A 452 10.63 6.35 12.72
N THR A 453 11.41 6.77 11.72
CA THR A 453 11.03 6.59 10.31
C THR A 453 11.94 5.58 9.65
N SER A 454 11.39 4.86 8.69
CA SER A 454 12.09 3.92 7.84
C SER A 454 11.75 4.18 6.38
N GLY A 455 12.73 3.97 5.51
CA GLY A 455 12.53 4.16 4.09
C GLY A 455 13.61 3.51 3.24
N ILE A 456 13.35 3.48 1.95
CA ILE A 456 14.29 3.03 0.94
C ILE A 456 14.08 3.82 -0.35
N LEU A 457 15.15 4.33 -0.93
CA LEU A 457 15.14 4.96 -2.24
C LEU A 457 16.04 4.22 -3.23
N LEU A 458 15.42 3.63 -4.24
CA LEU A 458 16.06 2.85 -5.29
C LEU A 458 15.86 3.53 -6.65
N VAL A 459 16.68 3.13 -7.62
CA VAL A 459 16.59 3.58 -9.00
C VAL A 459 16.66 2.40 -9.97
N GLU A 460 15.78 2.43 -10.95
CA GLU A 460 15.78 1.50 -12.08
C GLU A 460 16.17 2.24 -13.36
N LYS A 461 17.01 1.59 -14.17
CA LYS A 461 17.28 1.97 -15.56
C LYS A 461 16.57 0.99 -16.49
N GLU A 462 15.80 1.50 -17.44
CA GLU A 462 15.08 0.69 -18.43
C GLU A 462 16.03 -0.25 -19.18
N GLY A 463 15.58 -1.50 -19.39
CA GLY A 463 16.34 -2.53 -20.10
C GLY A 463 17.53 -3.12 -19.32
N THR A 464 17.79 -2.68 -18.10
CA THR A 464 18.85 -3.27 -17.26
C THR A 464 18.37 -4.59 -16.67
N ASN A 465 19.20 -5.63 -16.80
CA ASN A 465 18.95 -6.89 -16.11
C ASN A 465 19.38 -6.78 -14.64
N TYR A 466 18.43 -6.98 -13.74
CA TYR A 466 18.67 -7.00 -12.29
C TYR A 466 18.63 -8.44 -11.81
N LYS A 467 19.57 -8.81 -10.93
CA LYS A 467 19.44 -10.06 -10.19
C LYS A 467 18.16 -9.98 -9.36
N GLU A 468 17.37 -11.04 -9.38
CA GLU A 468 16.15 -11.12 -8.60
C GLU A 468 16.41 -11.79 -7.25
N THR A 469 15.53 -11.54 -6.29
CA THR A 469 15.41 -12.34 -5.08
C THR A 469 14.84 -13.71 -5.43
N HIS A 470 14.84 -14.65 -4.47
CA HIS A 470 14.23 -15.97 -4.71
C HIS A 470 12.70 -15.93 -4.84
N TRP A 471 12.09 -14.75 -4.72
CA TRP A 471 10.66 -14.49 -4.88
C TRP A 471 10.35 -13.53 -6.04
N GLY A 472 11.30 -13.35 -6.96
CA GLY A 472 11.09 -12.60 -8.19
C GLY A 472 11.12 -11.07 -8.04
N GLN A 473 11.43 -10.52 -6.85
CA GLN A 473 11.64 -9.08 -6.71
C GLN A 473 12.98 -8.69 -7.37
N PRO A 474 13.00 -7.81 -8.38
CA PRO A 474 14.26 -7.28 -8.91
C PRO A 474 15.03 -6.50 -7.84
N LYS A 475 16.33 -6.79 -7.70
CA LYS A 475 17.22 -6.04 -6.79
C LYS A 475 17.65 -4.72 -7.43
N TRP A 476 16.73 -3.77 -7.56
CA TRP A 476 17.02 -2.43 -8.08
C TRP A 476 18.16 -1.76 -7.30
N SER A 477 18.87 -0.84 -7.95
CA SER A 477 20.06 -0.25 -7.34
C SER A 477 19.66 0.78 -6.31
N LEU A 478 20.32 0.77 -5.14
CA LEU A 478 20.23 1.85 -4.17
C LEU A 478 20.61 3.15 -4.86
N PHE A 479 19.77 4.19 -4.71
CA PHE A 479 20.10 5.49 -5.28
C PHE A 479 21.23 6.12 -4.48
N LEU A 480 22.37 6.32 -5.13
CA LEU A 480 23.59 6.87 -4.54
C LEU A 480 24.16 7.94 -5.46
N THR A 481 24.79 8.95 -4.87
CA THR A 481 25.48 10.02 -5.62
C THR A 481 27.00 9.94 -5.54
N GLU A 482 27.51 9.08 -4.67
CA GLU A 482 28.92 8.73 -4.55
C GLU A 482 29.03 7.25 -4.17
N PRO A 483 30.16 6.57 -4.43
CA PRO A 483 30.39 5.23 -3.93
C PRO A 483 30.44 5.23 -2.38
N PRO A 484 29.86 4.22 -1.71
CA PRO A 484 29.96 4.09 -0.26
C PRO A 484 31.41 3.81 0.15
N THR A 485 31.81 4.22 1.35
CA THR A 485 33.07 3.76 1.96
C THR A 485 33.04 2.25 2.23
N GLU A 486 34.18 1.64 2.57
CA GLU A 486 34.22 0.22 2.92
C GLU A 486 33.30 -0.12 4.11
N ASP A 487 33.28 0.74 5.13
CA ASP A 487 32.43 0.59 6.31
C ASP A 487 30.94 0.74 5.96
N GLU A 488 30.59 1.77 5.19
CA GLU A 488 29.22 1.98 4.70
C GLU A 488 28.76 0.78 3.86
N PHE A 489 29.61 0.28 2.96
CA PHE A 489 29.31 -0.88 2.14
C PHE A 489 29.05 -2.13 2.99
N ALA A 490 29.87 -2.38 4.02
CA ALA A 490 29.69 -3.49 4.94
C ALA A 490 28.34 -3.40 5.69
N GLU A 491 27.98 -2.22 6.18
CA GLU A 491 26.68 -1.99 6.82
C GLU A 491 25.51 -2.22 5.85
N LEU A 492 25.60 -1.69 4.63
CA LEU A 492 24.58 -1.87 3.59
C LEU A 492 24.39 -3.36 3.22
N VAL A 493 25.46 -4.16 3.21
CA VAL A 493 25.37 -5.62 2.98
C VAL A 493 24.61 -6.31 4.10
N VAL A 494 24.87 -5.96 5.36
CA VAL A 494 24.14 -6.49 6.53
C VAL A 494 22.67 -6.07 6.44
N LEU A 495 22.41 -4.81 6.13
CA LEU A 495 21.07 -4.25 6.05
C LEU A 495 20.24 -4.90 4.94
N ARG A 496 20.83 -5.12 3.75
CA ARG A 496 20.20 -5.88 2.66
C ARG A 496 19.77 -7.26 3.12
N LYS A 497 20.62 -7.98 3.85
CA LYS A 497 20.30 -9.31 4.36
C LYS A 497 19.13 -9.25 5.34
N GLN A 498 19.12 -8.27 6.27
CA GLN A 498 18.00 -8.08 7.19
C GLN A 498 16.70 -7.80 6.44
N MET A 499 16.72 -6.93 5.42
CA MET A 499 15.54 -6.63 4.62
C MET A 499 15.04 -7.86 3.85
N GLU A 500 15.94 -8.64 3.26
CA GLU A 500 15.57 -9.86 2.53
C GLU A 500 14.94 -10.89 3.48
N ASP A 501 15.60 -11.15 4.61
CA ASP A 501 15.20 -12.21 5.54
C ASP A 501 13.92 -11.86 6.33
N LYS A 502 13.70 -10.57 6.63
CA LYS A 502 12.62 -10.15 7.53
C LYS A 502 11.46 -9.46 6.83
N LEU A 503 11.73 -8.76 5.73
CA LEU A 503 10.76 -7.87 5.08
C LEU A 503 10.44 -8.24 3.64
N LEU A 504 11.11 -9.24 3.07
CA LEU A 504 11.01 -9.58 1.65
C LEU A 504 11.34 -8.41 0.72
N GLY A 505 12.08 -7.43 1.23
CA GLY A 505 12.61 -6.32 0.45
C GLY A 505 14.09 -6.52 0.17
N SER A 506 14.55 -6.13 -1.02
CA SER A 506 15.95 -6.21 -1.39
C SER A 506 16.37 -5.07 -2.30
N PHE A 507 17.67 -4.90 -2.45
CA PHE A 507 18.31 -3.93 -3.33
C PHE A 507 19.70 -4.43 -3.77
N SER A 508 20.28 -3.76 -4.76
CA SER A 508 21.68 -3.93 -5.14
C SER A 508 22.50 -2.67 -4.84
N ILE A 509 23.77 -2.85 -4.54
CA ILE A 509 24.76 -1.78 -4.44
C ILE A 509 25.68 -2.00 -5.64
N ARG A 510 25.74 -1.05 -6.57
CA ARG A 510 26.55 -1.14 -7.79
C ARG A 510 27.49 0.07 -7.80
N GLU A 511 28.78 -0.17 -7.68
CA GLU A 511 29.80 0.90 -7.64
C GLU A 511 29.73 1.82 -8.87
N ASN A 512 29.47 1.26 -10.05
CA ASN A 512 29.35 2.01 -11.32
C ASN A 512 27.93 2.53 -11.60
N ALA A 513 27.06 2.60 -10.58
CA ALA A 513 25.69 3.09 -10.72
C ALA A 513 25.42 4.41 -9.98
N SER A 514 26.42 4.96 -9.27
CA SER A 514 26.27 6.24 -8.58
C SER A 514 26.12 7.40 -9.57
N TRP A 515 25.20 8.31 -9.24
CA TRP A 515 24.93 9.51 -10.01
C TRP A 515 25.91 10.61 -9.63
N LYS A 516 26.81 10.98 -10.54
CA LYS A 516 27.89 11.92 -10.24
C LYS A 516 27.32 13.30 -9.94
N VAL A 517 27.70 13.89 -8.81
CA VAL A 517 27.37 15.28 -8.48
C VAL A 517 28.22 16.23 -9.31
N VAL A 518 27.60 17.28 -9.83
CA VAL A 518 28.25 18.34 -10.61
C VAL A 518 28.53 19.52 -9.69
N THR A 519 29.79 19.94 -9.60
CA THR A 519 30.12 21.16 -8.86
C THR A 519 29.93 22.39 -9.75
N PRO A 520 29.68 23.58 -9.18
CA PRO A 520 29.65 24.82 -9.95
C PRO A 520 30.94 25.12 -10.73
N LYS A 521 32.06 24.42 -10.45
CA LYS A 521 33.32 24.52 -11.21
C LYS A 521 33.34 23.60 -12.45
N ASP A 522 32.44 22.61 -12.50
CA ASP A 522 32.31 21.63 -13.59
C ASP A 522 31.27 22.04 -14.66
N LEU A 523 30.51 23.13 -14.40
CA LEU A 523 29.61 23.82 -15.34
C LEU A 523 30.36 24.97 -16.03
#